data_AF-A0A089I4B6-F1
#
_entry.id   AF-A0A089I4B6-F1
#
_cell.length_a   1.000
_cell.length_b   1.000
_cell.length_c   1.000
_cell.angle_alpha   90.00
_cell.angle_beta   90.00
_cell.angle_gamma   90.00
#
_symmetry.space_group_name_H-M   'P 1'
#
loop_
_entity.id
_entity.type
_entity.pdbx_description
1 polymer ?
#
loop_
_entity_poly.entity_id
_entity_poly.type
_entity_poly.pdbx_seq_one_letter_code
_entity_poly.pdbx_strand_id
1 'polypeptide(L)'
;MQQYIARRGDTVSRIAARHGLTPEHVIQGNPWAGRQPYLYPGQILFLPSAPRRRYSVQEGDDAGLIAALFNVSIDELEMLNPGVTSGRCCIPGKVLVIPPAASRSVVSVRSEYGPDDVEEDIGKLVAKYPFVTRDSIGASVLGKPLHLLRIGSGPRHLHVNAALHANEWLTSPCLMSFIEQYAAAYDAGRAWHGHRPEEWHKHWTLWAVPMANPDGVELVQEGVLPGQPHYEELLQWNCGRRSFRHWKANIRGVDLGDQFPAHWEEEQARRGVPGPAPRDYSGPAPLSEPEAAALAALAEQYPGDAAVSLHSQGGEIYWNYRGYEPPESKGWAARLAAASGYRAVELNGSDAGYKDWFIQRFRKPGFTVELGIGKNPLPLADFEDMALETGLILGAILSNLK
;
A
#
# COMPACT_ATOMS: atom_id res chain seq x y z
N MET A 1 23.18 -8.49 -23.43
CA MET A 1 21.80 -8.91 -23.18
C MET A 1 21.87 -10.11 -22.25
N GLN A 2 21.23 -10.02 -21.09
CA GLN A 2 21.27 -11.05 -20.05
C GLN A 2 20.01 -11.93 -20.16
N GLN A 3 20.16 -13.24 -20.02
CA GLN A 3 19.01 -14.13 -19.89
C GLN A 3 18.56 -14.18 -18.43
N TYR A 4 17.25 -14.10 -18.21
CA TYR A 4 16.61 -14.23 -16.91
C TYR A 4 15.48 -15.27 -17.01
N ILE A 5 15.42 -16.19 -16.06
CA ILE A 5 14.35 -17.20 -16.00
C ILE A 5 13.32 -16.72 -14.98
N ALA A 6 12.10 -16.46 -15.43
CA ALA A 6 10.98 -16.04 -14.59
C ALA A 6 10.73 -17.03 -13.46
N ARG A 7 10.48 -16.51 -12.27
CA ARG A 7 10.17 -17.25 -11.05
C ARG A 7 8.77 -16.87 -10.56
N ARG A 8 8.25 -17.62 -9.59
CA ARG A 8 7.04 -17.19 -8.86
C ARG A 8 7.31 -15.83 -8.20
N GLY A 9 6.32 -14.95 -8.15
CA GLY A 9 6.52 -13.57 -7.69
C GLY A 9 6.94 -12.60 -8.79
N ASP A 10 7.43 -13.06 -9.94
CA ASP A 10 7.94 -12.15 -10.96
C ASP A 10 6.81 -11.55 -11.81
N THR A 11 6.82 -10.22 -11.87
CA THR A 11 6.10 -9.42 -12.87
C THR A 11 7.11 -8.75 -13.79
N VAL A 12 6.64 -8.24 -14.94
CA VAL A 12 7.48 -7.42 -15.82
C VAL A 12 8.05 -6.23 -15.05
N SER A 13 7.23 -5.55 -14.23
CA SER A 13 7.64 -4.37 -13.48
C SER A 13 8.63 -4.72 -12.36
N ARG A 14 8.45 -5.83 -11.62
CA ARG A 14 9.39 -6.29 -10.59
C ARG A 14 10.75 -6.67 -11.18
N ILE A 15 10.76 -7.41 -12.29
CA ILE A 15 12.01 -7.72 -13.00
C ILE A 15 12.68 -6.43 -13.47
N ALA A 16 11.91 -5.52 -14.08
CA ALA A 16 12.44 -4.24 -14.53
C ALA A 16 13.10 -3.46 -13.38
N ALA A 17 12.39 -3.28 -12.26
CA ALA A 17 12.86 -2.56 -11.08
C ALA A 17 14.14 -3.17 -10.49
N ARG A 18 14.19 -4.50 -10.34
CA ARG A 18 15.38 -5.22 -9.81
C ARG A 18 16.61 -5.06 -10.70
N HIS A 19 16.42 -4.91 -12.00
CA HIS A 19 17.50 -4.81 -12.99
C HIS A 19 17.79 -3.37 -13.45
N GLY A 20 17.19 -2.34 -12.82
CA GLY A 20 17.40 -0.94 -13.21
C GLY A 20 16.86 -0.61 -14.60
N LEU A 21 15.80 -1.29 -15.01
CA LEU A 21 15.10 -1.14 -16.28
C LEU A 21 13.69 -0.57 -16.05
N THR A 22 13.05 -0.12 -17.13
CA THR A 22 11.60 0.13 -17.13
C THR A 22 10.85 -1.06 -17.71
N PRO A 23 9.54 -1.23 -17.43
CA PRO A 23 8.73 -2.29 -18.04
C PRO A 23 8.83 -2.31 -19.57
N GLU A 24 8.90 -1.14 -20.21
CA GLU A 24 9.01 -0.99 -21.66
C GLU A 24 10.31 -1.58 -22.20
N HIS A 25 11.43 -1.40 -21.49
CA HIS A 25 12.72 -2.01 -21.88
C HIS A 25 12.63 -3.54 -21.87
N VAL A 26 11.95 -4.11 -20.85
CA VAL A 26 11.74 -5.56 -20.75
C VAL A 26 10.82 -6.05 -21.87
N ILE A 27 9.72 -5.34 -22.15
CA ILE A 27 8.76 -5.69 -23.20
C ILE A 27 9.38 -5.55 -24.60
N GLN A 28 10.24 -4.56 -24.83
CA GLN A 28 10.91 -4.39 -26.13
C GLN A 28 11.81 -5.59 -26.46
N GLY A 29 12.52 -6.13 -25.46
CA GLY A 29 13.30 -7.36 -25.60
C GLY A 29 12.45 -8.64 -25.64
N ASN A 30 11.21 -8.57 -25.16
CA ASN A 30 10.30 -9.72 -24.99
C ASN A 30 8.85 -9.33 -25.38
N PRO A 31 8.54 -9.07 -26.67
CA PRO A 31 7.23 -8.51 -27.04
C PRO A 31 6.02 -9.36 -26.65
N TRP A 32 6.22 -10.67 -26.45
CA TRP A 32 5.19 -11.58 -25.95
C TRP A 32 4.78 -11.29 -24.50
N ALA A 33 5.68 -10.76 -23.67
CA ALA A 33 5.40 -10.44 -22.27
C ALA A 33 4.33 -9.35 -22.13
N GLY A 34 4.29 -8.40 -23.06
CA GLY A 34 3.25 -7.36 -23.12
C GLY A 34 1.90 -7.84 -23.70
N ARG A 35 1.83 -9.07 -24.23
CA ARG A 35 0.61 -9.65 -24.84
C ARG A 35 -0.09 -10.67 -23.93
N GLN A 36 0.50 -10.99 -22.79
CA GLN A 36 -0.07 -11.87 -21.78
C GLN A 36 -0.27 -11.08 -20.48
N PRO A 37 -1.28 -11.43 -19.66
CA PRO A 37 -1.57 -10.67 -18.45
C PRO A 37 -0.52 -10.86 -17.34
N TYR A 38 0.15 -12.01 -17.30
CA TYR A 38 1.08 -12.41 -16.26
C TYR A 38 2.29 -13.14 -16.84
N LEU A 39 3.41 -13.11 -16.14
CA LEU A 39 4.56 -13.98 -16.43
C LEU A 39 4.34 -15.35 -15.81
N TYR A 40 4.86 -16.38 -16.48
CA TYR A 40 4.81 -17.75 -15.98
C TYR A 40 6.22 -18.22 -15.57
N PRO A 41 6.37 -18.86 -14.41
CA PRO A 41 7.66 -19.42 -13.98
C PRO A 41 8.25 -20.33 -15.07
N GLY A 42 9.55 -20.19 -15.33
CA GLY A 42 10.28 -20.90 -16.38
C GLY A 42 10.34 -20.19 -17.73
N GLN A 43 9.57 -19.11 -17.95
CA GLN A 43 9.74 -18.27 -19.15
C GLN A 43 11.12 -17.60 -19.15
N ILE A 44 11.79 -17.59 -20.30
CA ILE A 44 13.11 -16.96 -20.46
C ILE A 44 12.91 -15.56 -21.02
N LEU A 45 13.31 -14.55 -20.26
CA LEU A 45 13.35 -13.16 -20.67
C LEU A 45 14.77 -12.75 -21.08
N PHE A 46 14.85 -11.94 -22.13
CA PHE A 46 16.08 -11.29 -22.58
C PHE A 46 16.09 -9.85 -22.11
N LEU A 47 16.95 -9.54 -21.16
CA LEU A 47 17.07 -8.20 -20.56
C LEU A 47 18.18 -7.41 -21.26
N PRO A 48 17.89 -6.19 -21.75
CA PRO A 48 18.94 -5.29 -22.23
C PRO A 48 19.84 -4.84 -21.06
N SER A 49 20.99 -4.28 -21.37
CA SER A 49 21.81 -3.63 -20.35
C SER A 49 21.08 -2.37 -19.86
N ALA A 50 21.02 -2.19 -18.54
CA ALA A 50 20.42 -1.00 -17.96
C ALA A 50 21.09 0.28 -18.50
N PRO A 51 20.31 1.27 -18.96
CA PRO A 51 20.87 2.54 -19.37
C PRO A 51 21.53 3.20 -18.16
N ARG A 52 22.79 3.61 -18.31
CA ARG A 52 23.50 4.33 -17.25
C ARG A 52 23.12 5.79 -17.30
N ARG A 53 22.65 6.35 -16.18
CA ARG A 53 22.47 7.79 -16.04
C ARG A 53 23.84 8.45 -16.20
N ARG A 54 23.92 9.46 -17.05
CA ARG A 54 25.17 10.19 -17.33
C ARG A 54 24.97 11.67 -17.09
N TYR A 55 26.01 12.32 -16.59
CA TYR A 55 26.02 13.75 -16.34
C TYR A 55 27.30 14.35 -16.91
N SER A 56 27.16 15.42 -17.70
CA SER A 56 28.31 16.22 -18.09
C SER A 56 28.55 17.25 -16.99
N VAL A 57 29.74 17.21 -16.39
CA VAL A 57 30.18 18.19 -15.40
C VAL A 57 30.06 19.61 -15.99
N GLN A 58 29.51 20.52 -15.19
CA GLN A 58 29.36 21.94 -15.48
C GLN A 58 30.42 22.78 -14.75
N GLU A 59 30.54 24.05 -15.11
CA GLU A 59 31.42 24.99 -14.42
C GLU A 59 30.96 25.23 -12.98
N GLY A 60 31.88 25.09 -12.02
CA GLY A 60 31.59 25.23 -10.59
C GLY A 60 31.14 23.96 -9.88
N ASP A 61 30.94 22.85 -10.61
CA ASP A 61 30.66 21.56 -9.99
C ASP A 61 31.86 21.02 -9.20
N ASP A 62 31.57 20.26 -8.16
CA ASP A 62 32.48 19.30 -7.55
C ASP A 62 31.75 17.96 -7.32
N ALA A 63 32.49 16.90 -6.97
CA ALA A 63 31.89 15.58 -6.78
C ALA A 63 30.88 15.54 -5.63
N GLY A 64 31.06 16.35 -4.58
CA GLY A 64 30.12 16.45 -3.48
C GLY A 64 28.82 17.13 -3.90
N LEU A 65 28.89 18.23 -4.65
CA LEU A 65 27.72 18.90 -5.23
C LEU A 65 26.95 17.98 -6.18
N ILE A 66 27.66 17.26 -7.06
CA ILE A 66 27.04 16.30 -7.99
C ILE A 66 26.40 15.14 -7.21
N ALA A 67 27.10 14.58 -6.22
CA ALA A 67 26.57 13.49 -5.39
C ALA A 67 25.31 13.93 -4.64
N ALA A 68 25.30 15.14 -4.08
CA ALA A 68 24.13 15.72 -3.41
C ALA A 68 22.97 15.96 -4.39
N LEU A 69 23.25 16.53 -5.56
CA LEU A 69 22.26 16.80 -6.61
C LEU A 69 21.52 15.53 -7.06
N PHE A 70 22.26 14.42 -7.21
CA PHE A 70 21.69 13.15 -7.62
C PHE A 70 21.29 12.22 -6.46
N ASN A 71 21.47 12.65 -5.21
CA ASN A 71 21.24 11.87 -4.00
C ASN A 71 21.92 10.49 -4.04
N VAL A 72 23.21 10.47 -4.35
CA VAL A 72 24.06 9.27 -4.37
C VAL A 72 25.19 9.40 -3.35
N SER A 73 25.77 8.27 -2.94
CA SER A 73 27.01 8.31 -2.15
C SER A 73 28.16 8.85 -3.01
N ILE A 74 29.04 9.67 -2.41
CA ILE A 74 30.26 10.11 -3.07
C ILE A 74 31.17 8.91 -3.39
N ASP A 75 31.24 7.91 -2.49
CA ASP A 75 32.05 6.71 -2.68
C ASP A 75 31.55 5.88 -3.87
N GLU A 76 30.23 5.75 -4.04
CA GLU A 76 29.64 5.05 -5.19
C GLU A 76 29.86 5.83 -6.49
N LEU A 77 29.77 7.15 -6.43
CA LEU A 77 30.04 8.03 -7.57
C LEU A 77 31.51 7.91 -8.00
N GLU A 78 32.46 7.92 -7.06
CA GLU A 78 33.89 7.75 -7.32
C GLU A 78 34.21 6.33 -7.84
N MET A 79 33.58 5.29 -7.26
CA MET A 79 33.74 3.90 -7.68
C MET A 79 33.31 3.66 -9.14
N LEU A 80 32.21 4.26 -9.57
CA LEU A 80 31.75 4.15 -10.97
C LEU A 80 32.50 5.06 -11.94
N ASN A 81 33.31 5.99 -11.44
CA ASN A 81 34.05 6.95 -12.25
C ASN A 81 35.54 7.00 -11.84
N PRO A 82 36.35 5.98 -12.16
CA PRO A 82 37.78 5.98 -11.82
C PRO A 82 38.49 7.29 -12.24
N GLY A 83 39.22 7.91 -11.30
CA GLY A 83 39.87 9.20 -11.51
C GLY A 83 39.00 10.43 -11.19
N VAL A 84 37.84 10.23 -10.57
CA VAL A 84 37.02 11.23 -9.88
C VAL A 84 37.35 11.08 -8.38
N THR A 85 37.92 12.11 -7.75
CA THR A 85 38.12 12.20 -6.29
C THR A 85 37.74 13.59 -5.76
N SER A 86 37.29 13.66 -4.51
CA SER A 86 36.77 14.80 -3.72
C SER A 86 37.54 16.15 -3.75
N GLY A 87 38.54 16.34 -4.61
CA GLY A 87 39.21 17.63 -4.87
C GLY A 87 39.85 17.81 -6.26
N ARG A 88 39.73 16.85 -7.19
CA ARG A 88 40.32 16.92 -8.55
C ARG A 88 39.35 16.50 -9.65
N CYS A 89 38.09 16.85 -9.49
CA CYS A 89 37.02 15.98 -9.97
C CYS A 89 36.26 16.45 -11.20
N CYS A 90 36.12 17.75 -11.35
CA CYS A 90 35.07 18.31 -12.17
C CYS A 90 35.64 19.29 -13.18
N ILE A 91 36.29 18.76 -14.21
CA ILE A 91 36.59 19.54 -15.41
C ILE A 91 35.28 19.66 -16.20
N PRO A 92 34.79 20.88 -16.49
CA PRO A 92 33.60 21.06 -17.30
C PRO A 92 33.67 20.26 -18.61
N GLY A 93 32.60 19.53 -18.93
CA GLY A 93 32.51 18.63 -20.08
C GLY A 93 32.90 17.17 -19.81
N LYS A 94 33.53 16.83 -18.68
CA LYS A 94 33.77 15.42 -18.30
C LYS A 94 32.42 14.72 -18.06
N VAL A 95 32.21 13.56 -18.67
CA VAL A 95 30.97 12.79 -18.49
C VAL A 95 31.14 11.77 -17.38
N LEU A 96 30.31 11.87 -16.34
CA LEU A 96 30.23 10.95 -15.22
C LEU A 96 29.06 9.97 -15.40
N VAL A 97 29.26 8.73 -14.97
CA VAL A 97 28.21 7.74 -14.73
C VAL A 97 27.64 7.99 -13.34
N ILE A 98 26.36 8.32 -13.27
CA ILE A 98 25.67 8.57 -12.00
C ILE A 98 25.10 7.24 -11.48
N PRO A 99 25.49 6.78 -10.27
CA PRO A 99 24.88 5.63 -9.63
C PRO A 99 23.36 5.79 -9.47
N PRO A 100 22.61 4.69 -9.26
CA PRO A 100 21.24 4.80 -8.78
C PRO A 100 21.20 5.54 -7.44
N ALA A 101 20.22 6.42 -7.25
CA ALA A 101 20.04 7.09 -5.97
C ALA A 101 19.82 6.05 -4.85
N ALA A 102 20.51 6.22 -3.73
CA ALA A 102 20.29 5.39 -2.56
C ALA A 102 18.88 5.66 -2.01
N SER A 103 18.06 4.62 -1.89
CA SER A 103 16.78 4.77 -1.19
C SER A 103 17.07 5.00 0.29
N ARG A 104 16.76 6.19 0.79
CA ARG A 104 16.87 6.49 2.22
C ARG A 104 15.70 5.91 3.02
N SER A 105 14.62 5.57 2.34
CA SER A 105 13.43 4.93 2.92
C SER A 105 13.51 3.41 2.79
N VAL A 106 12.98 2.74 3.81
CA VAL A 106 12.67 1.31 3.82
C VAL A 106 11.58 1.02 2.79
N VAL A 107 10.47 1.77 2.87
CA VAL A 107 9.36 1.64 1.95
C VAL A 107 9.71 2.40 0.66
N SER A 108 9.95 1.65 -0.42
CA SER A 108 10.28 2.21 -1.73
C SER A 108 9.51 1.46 -2.81
N VAL A 109 8.50 2.10 -3.40
CA VAL A 109 7.64 1.48 -4.40
C VAL A 109 8.20 1.72 -5.80
N ARG A 110 8.82 0.71 -6.38
CA ARG A 110 9.37 0.75 -7.76
C ARG A 110 8.62 -0.16 -8.74
N SER A 111 7.73 -1.01 -8.22
CA SER A 111 6.92 -1.99 -8.93
C SER A 111 5.66 -2.30 -8.10
N GLU A 112 4.88 -3.31 -8.50
CA GLU A 112 3.76 -3.78 -7.69
C GLU A 112 4.22 -4.13 -6.25
N TYR A 113 3.42 -3.76 -5.25
CA TYR A 113 3.68 -3.95 -3.82
C TYR A 113 2.74 -5.02 -3.26
N GLY A 114 3.27 -6.20 -2.99
CA GLY A 114 2.54 -7.40 -2.59
C GLY A 114 2.84 -7.86 -1.16
N PRO A 115 2.33 -9.04 -0.76
CA PRO A 115 2.53 -9.57 0.58
C PRO A 115 4.00 -9.81 0.95
N ASP A 116 4.83 -10.24 -0.02
CA ASP A 116 6.27 -10.43 0.20
C ASP A 116 6.98 -9.09 0.48
N ASP A 117 6.59 -8.03 -0.24
CA ASP A 117 7.13 -6.69 -0.05
C ASP A 117 6.75 -6.13 1.33
N VAL A 118 5.51 -6.38 1.79
CA VAL A 118 5.05 -6.03 3.14
C VAL A 118 5.88 -6.73 4.21
N GLU A 119 6.09 -8.04 4.14
CA GLU A 119 6.87 -8.78 5.15
C GLU A 119 8.33 -8.30 5.18
N GLU A 120 8.95 -8.07 4.01
CA GLU A 120 10.32 -7.58 3.91
C GLU A 120 10.46 -6.19 4.55
N ASP A 121 9.56 -5.26 4.22
CA ASP A 121 9.60 -3.90 4.75
C ASP A 121 9.24 -3.83 6.23
N ILE A 122 8.29 -4.64 6.71
CA ILE A 122 8.02 -4.79 8.14
C ILE A 122 9.29 -5.24 8.87
N GLY A 123 9.99 -6.26 8.35
CA GLY A 123 11.24 -6.76 8.93
C GLY A 123 12.30 -5.68 9.06
N LYS A 124 12.49 -4.89 8.00
CA LYS A 124 13.42 -3.74 8.01
C LYS A 124 12.97 -2.63 8.97
N LEU A 125 11.67 -2.31 9.02
CA LEU A 125 11.13 -1.26 9.89
C LEU A 125 11.31 -1.60 11.36
N VAL A 126 10.97 -2.81 11.80
CA VAL A 126 11.10 -3.20 13.22
C VAL A 126 12.56 -3.34 13.64
N ALA A 127 13.45 -3.73 12.71
CA ALA A 127 14.89 -3.75 12.97
C ALA A 127 15.48 -2.34 13.12
N LYS A 128 14.99 -1.38 12.33
CA LYS A 128 15.45 0.02 12.33
C LYS A 128 14.84 0.83 13.47
N TYR A 129 13.58 0.58 13.81
CA TYR A 129 12.82 1.33 14.82
C TYR A 129 12.22 0.37 15.86
N PRO A 130 12.94 0.03 16.93
CA PRO A 130 12.51 -0.99 17.90
C PRO A 130 11.23 -0.68 18.68
N PHE A 131 10.76 0.57 18.67
CA PHE A 131 9.47 0.98 19.24
C PHE A 131 8.27 0.70 18.31
N VAL A 132 8.52 0.32 17.06
CA VAL A 132 7.52 -0.25 16.16
C VAL A 132 7.51 -1.75 16.37
N THR A 133 6.37 -2.29 16.81
CA THR A 133 6.22 -3.73 17.03
C THR A 133 5.39 -4.38 15.95
N ARG A 134 5.72 -5.63 15.59
CA ARG A 134 4.95 -6.46 14.67
C ARG A 134 4.27 -7.62 15.39
N ASP A 135 3.09 -8.00 14.91
CA ASP A 135 2.35 -9.19 15.30
C ASP A 135 1.51 -9.68 14.09
N SER A 136 0.64 -10.66 14.29
CA SER A 136 -0.34 -11.10 13.31
C SER A 136 -1.72 -11.29 13.94
N ILE A 137 -2.77 -10.83 13.25
CA ILE A 137 -4.17 -10.95 13.70
C ILE A 137 -4.86 -12.23 13.21
N GLY A 138 -4.15 -13.05 12.44
CA GLY A 138 -4.70 -14.25 11.82
C GLY A 138 -4.02 -14.54 10.49
N ALA A 139 -4.64 -15.39 9.70
CA ALA A 139 -4.16 -15.73 8.37
C ALA A 139 -5.28 -15.59 7.34
N SER A 140 -4.90 -15.29 6.10
CA SER A 140 -5.80 -15.31 4.95
C SER A 140 -6.26 -16.74 4.63
N VAL A 141 -7.18 -16.88 3.67
CA VAL A 141 -7.66 -18.18 3.20
C VAL A 141 -6.54 -19.14 2.79
N LEU A 142 -5.51 -18.66 2.11
CA LEU A 142 -4.35 -19.47 1.70
C LEU A 142 -3.24 -19.55 2.77
N GLY A 143 -3.51 -19.04 3.98
CA GLY A 143 -2.60 -19.14 5.12
C GLY A 143 -1.51 -18.07 5.17
N LYS A 144 -1.60 -16.99 4.39
CA LYS A 144 -0.66 -15.87 4.51
C LYS A 144 -0.95 -15.07 5.78
N PRO A 145 0.07 -14.66 6.56
CA PRO A 145 -0.15 -13.89 7.77
C PRO A 145 -0.81 -12.53 7.47
N LEU A 146 -1.79 -12.15 8.30
CA LEU A 146 -2.35 -10.81 8.32
C LEU A 146 -1.56 -9.98 9.32
N HIS A 147 -0.59 -9.22 8.81
CA HIS A 147 0.36 -8.49 9.64
C HIS A 147 -0.30 -7.32 10.39
N LEU A 148 0.12 -7.14 11.64
CA LEU A 148 -0.23 -6.02 12.48
C LEU A 148 1.04 -5.26 12.86
N LEU A 149 1.08 -3.97 12.55
CA LEU A 149 2.08 -3.04 13.07
C LEU A 149 1.45 -2.21 14.18
N ARG A 150 2.20 -2.01 15.26
CA ARG A 150 1.83 -1.12 16.36
C ARG A 150 2.93 -0.10 16.62
N ILE A 151 2.54 1.17 16.70
CA ILE A 151 3.40 2.30 17.06
C ILE A 151 2.67 3.23 18.02
N GLY A 152 3.37 3.72 19.04
CA GLY A 152 2.78 4.50 20.13
C GLY A 152 2.44 3.68 21.37
N SER A 153 2.25 4.38 22.48
CA SER A 153 1.99 3.84 23.81
C SER A 153 0.87 4.58 24.53
N GLY A 154 0.11 5.39 23.81
CA GLY A 154 -0.94 6.21 24.41
C GLY A 154 -2.26 5.47 24.57
N PRO A 155 -3.15 6.00 25.42
CA PRO A 155 -4.41 5.34 25.78
C PRO A 155 -5.49 5.40 24.69
N ARG A 156 -5.31 6.24 23.65
CA ARG A 156 -6.26 6.32 22.54
C ARG A 156 -5.88 5.35 21.45
N HIS A 157 -6.85 4.66 20.88
CA HIS A 157 -6.58 3.62 19.88
C HIS A 157 -7.07 4.04 18.50
N LEU A 158 -6.18 4.07 17.52
CA LEU A 158 -6.53 4.30 16.11
C LEU A 158 -6.33 3.01 15.33
N HIS A 159 -7.41 2.49 14.73
CA HIS A 159 -7.33 1.34 13.81
C HIS A 159 -7.19 1.82 12.38
N VAL A 160 -6.21 1.30 11.64
CA VAL A 160 -6.05 1.60 10.22
C VAL A 160 -5.84 0.30 9.45
N ASN A 161 -6.65 0.04 8.45
CA ASN A 161 -6.46 -1.09 7.54
C ASN A 161 -6.33 -0.61 6.09
N ALA A 162 -5.63 -1.40 5.29
CA ALA A 162 -5.40 -1.13 3.88
C ALA A 162 -5.49 -2.41 3.05
N ALA A 163 -5.67 -2.25 1.74
CA ALA A 163 -5.79 -3.32 0.76
C ALA A 163 -6.83 -4.39 1.17
N LEU A 164 -8.00 -3.93 1.65
CA LEU A 164 -9.16 -4.80 1.86
C LEU A 164 -9.68 -5.32 0.52
N HIS A 165 -9.70 -4.44 -0.48
CA HIS A 165 -9.92 -4.82 -1.88
C HIS A 165 -8.59 -5.10 -2.58
N ALA A 166 -8.56 -6.21 -3.31
CA ALA A 166 -7.36 -6.75 -3.94
C ALA A 166 -6.71 -5.80 -4.97
N ASN A 167 -7.52 -5.11 -5.78
CA ASN A 167 -7.03 -4.18 -6.81
C ASN A 167 -6.71 -2.78 -6.27
N GLU A 168 -6.87 -2.54 -4.97
CA GLU A 168 -6.56 -1.27 -4.28
C GLU A 168 -5.24 -1.39 -3.49
N TRP A 169 -4.35 -2.28 -3.92
CA TRP A 169 -3.11 -2.65 -3.22
C TRP A 169 -2.16 -1.47 -2.95
N LEU A 170 -2.25 -0.37 -3.71
CA LEU A 170 -1.47 0.86 -3.49
C LEU A 170 -1.77 1.55 -2.15
N THR A 171 -2.90 1.26 -1.53
CA THR A 171 -3.21 1.73 -0.16
C THR A 171 -2.22 1.15 0.87
N SER A 172 -1.71 -0.06 0.65
CA SER A 172 -0.78 -0.76 1.53
C SER A 172 0.56 -0.02 1.68
N PRO A 173 1.31 0.28 0.59
CA PRO A 173 2.54 1.04 0.72
C PRO A 173 2.30 2.50 1.17
N CYS A 174 1.12 3.09 0.94
CA CYS A 174 0.80 4.42 1.48
C CYS A 174 0.77 4.40 3.01
N LEU A 175 0.12 3.40 3.61
CA LEU A 175 0.10 3.20 5.05
C LEU A 175 1.51 2.88 5.60
N MET A 176 2.24 1.99 4.94
CA MET A 176 3.62 1.64 5.33
C MET A 176 4.55 2.85 5.28
N SER A 177 4.44 3.70 4.24
CA SER A 177 5.21 4.93 4.10
C SER A 177 4.91 5.91 5.24
N PHE A 178 3.64 6.08 5.62
CA PHE A 178 3.30 6.89 6.78
C PHE A 178 3.92 6.35 8.08
N ILE A 179 3.86 5.03 8.32
CA ILE A 179 4.44 4.42 9.51
C ILE A 179 5.96 4.65 9.56
N GLU A 180 6.65 4.47 8.43
CA GLU A 180 8.08 4.78 8.34
C GLU A 180 8.36 6.25 8.67
N GLN A 181 7.62 7.17 8.06
CA GLN A 181 7.85 8.60 8.24
C GLN A 181 7.55 9.06 9.67
N TYR A 182 6.51 8.51 10.29
CA TYR A 182 6.22 8.70 11.71
C TYR A 182 7.39 8.18 12.55
N ALA A 183 7.79 6.92 12.39
CA ALA A 183 8.88 6.34 13.16
C ALA A 183 10.20 7.13 13.00
N ALA A 184 10.56 7.49 11.78
CA ALA A 184 11.74 8.28 11.47
C ALA A 184 11.71 9.68 12.12
N ALA A 185 10.55 10.33 12.15
CA ALA A 185 10.41 11.64 12.76
C ALA A 185 10.43 11.58 14.29
N TYR A 186 9.82 10.54 14.88
CA TYR A 186 9.86 10.28 16.32
C TYR A 186 11.28 9.97 16.80
N ASP A 187 11.99 9.05 16.13
CA ASP A 187 13.36 8.65 16.47
C ASP A 187 14.34 9.84 16.40
N ALA A 188 14.17 10.70 15.39
CA ALA A 188 14.98 11.91 15.23
C ALA A 188 14.54 13.10 16.10
N GLY A 189 13.47 12.96 16.90
CA GLY A 189 12.95 14.05 17.73
C GLY A 189 12.50 15.29 16.94
N ARG A 190 12.06 15.11 15.69
CA ARG A 190 11.69 16.22 14.78
C ARG A 190 10.19 16.26 14.49
N ALA A 191 9.72 17.43 14.09
CA ALA A 191 8.36 17.58 13.58
C ALA A 191 8.19 16.85 12.23
N TRP A 192 6.97 16.38 11.98
CA TRP A 192 6.55 15.82 10.68
C TRP A 192 5.44 16.69 10.11
N HIS A 193 5.70 17.42 9.02
CA HIS A 193 4.73 18.35 8.40
C HIS A 193 3.99 19.28 9.39
N GLY A 194 4.70 19.81 10.39
CA GLY A 194 4.14 20.69 11.43
C GLY A 194 3.46 19.96 12.60
N HIS A 195 3.36 18.63 12.54
CA HIS A 195 2.88 17.79 13.62
C HIS A 195 4.00 17.32 14.54
N ARG A 196 3.64 16.88 15.76
CA ARG A 196 4.57 16.42 16.80
C ARG A 196 4.42 14.90 17.04
N PRO A 197 5.22 14.05 16.38
CA PRO A 197 5.24 12.60 16.58
C PRO A 197 5.37 12.14 18.04
N GLU A 198 6.08 12.92 18.88
CA GLU A 198 6.16 12.68 20.32
C GLU A 198 4.78 12.66 20.99
N GLU A 199 3.93 13.62 20.66
CA GLU A 199 2.57 13.72 21.20
C GLU A 199 1.70 12.58 20.69
N TRP A 200 1.89 12.18 19.42
CA TRP A 200 1.21 11.01 18.86
C TRP A 200 1.57 9.76 19.64
N HIS A 201 2.87 9.52 19.87
CA HIS A 201 3.34 8.32 20.57
C HIS A 201 2.83 8.27 22.01
N LYS A 202 2.76 9.43 22.67
CA LYS A 202 2.30 9.55 24.04
C LYS A 202 0.79 9.38 24.21
N HIS A 203 0.00 9.85 23.24
CA HIS A 203 -1.46 9.94 23.37
C HIS A 203 -2.22 8.88 22.58
N TRP A 204 -1.60 8.31 21.55
CA TRP A 204 -2.20 7.30 20.69
C TRP A 204 -1.38 6.01 20.64
N THR A 205 -2.09 4.93 20.37
CA THR A 205 -1.58 3.65 19.90
C THR A 205 -2.23 3.40 18.53
N LEU A 206 -1.41 3.36 17.48
CA LEU A 206 -1.84 3.02 16.13
C LEU A 206 -1.80 1.50 15.95
N TRP A 207 -2.92 0.90 15.58
CA TRP A 207 -3.07 -0.50 15.17
C TRP A 207 -3.24 -0.55 13.65
N ALA A 208 -2.16 -0.82 12.94
CA ALA A 208 -2.13 -0.79 11.48
C ALA A 208 -2.08 -2.20 10.90
N VAL A 209 -3.02 -2.52 10.01
CA VAL A 209 -3.04 -3.76 9.21
C VAL A 209 -2.72 -3.37 7.76
N PRO A 210 -1.45 -3.48 7.31
CA PRO A 210 -1.03 -2.94 6.03
C PRO A 210 -1.69 -3.61 4.83
N MET A 211 -2.06 -4.89 4.95
CA MET A 211 -2.67 -5.65 3.86
C MET A 211 -3.66 -6.65 4.41
N ALA A 212 -4.95 -6.32 4.33
CA ALA A 212 -6.02 -7.18 4.83
C ALA A 212 -6.35 -8.34 3.87
N ASN A 213 -6.06 -8.20 2.56
CA ASN A 213 -6.37 -9.21 1.54
C ASN A 213 -5.12 -9.67 0.77
N PRO A 214 -4.13 -10.30 1.43
CA PRO A 214 -2.86 -10.64 0.77
C PRO A 214 -3.04 -11.65 -0.37
N ASP A 215 -4.03 -12.55 -0.30
CA ASP A 215 -4.28 -13.53 -1.36
C ASP A 215 -4.91 -12.90 -2.60
N GLY A 216 -5.89 -12.00 -2.42
CA GLY A 216 -6.49 -11.27 -3.52
C GLY A 216 -5.47 -10.34 -4.19
N VAL A 217 -4.64 -9.64 -3.41
CA VAL A 217 -3.57 -8.78 -3.95
C VAL A 217 -2.58 -9.58 -4.79
N GLU A 218 -2.11 -10.74 -4.30
CA GLU A 218 -1.23 -11.64 -5.06
C GLU A 218 -1.91 -12.10 -6.37
N LEU A 219 -3.19 -12.49 -6.32
CA LEU A 219 -3.96 -12.86 -7.52
C LEU A 219 -4.02 -11.71 -8.54
N VAL A 220 -4.27 -10.48 -8.11
CA VAL A 220 -4.31 -9.30 -9.00
C VAL A 220 -2.98 -9.09 -9.71
N GLN A 221 -1.86 -9.27 -8.99
CA GLN A 221 -0.51 -8.99 -9.45
C GLN A 221 0.11 -10.12 -10.28
N GLU A 222 -0.15 -11.38 -9.93
CA GLU A 222 0.54 -12.56 -10.46
C GLU A 222 -0.38 -13.54 -11.20
N GLY A 223 -1.70 -13.41 -11.02
CA GLY A 223 -2.67 -14.33 -11.57
C GLY A 223 -2.69 -15.67 -10.83
N VAL A 224 -3.25 -16.68 -11.49
CA VAL A 224 -3.33 -18.05 -10.97
C VAL A 224 -2.93 -19.05 -12.05
N LEU A 225 -2.23 -20.12 -11.65
CA LEU A 225 -1.70 -21.15 -12.55
C LEU A 225 -2.36 -22.51 -12.34
N PRO A 226 -2.38 -23.39 -13.36
CA PRO A 226 -2.88 -24.75 -13.21
C PRO A 226 -2.22 -25.47 -12.03
N GLY A 227 -3.04 -26.13 -11.21
CA GLY A 227 -2.60 -26.85 -10.01
C GLY A 227 -2.47 -25.99 -8.75
N GLN A 228 -2.67 -24.67 -8.84
CA GLN A 228 -2.80 -23.81 -7.66
C GLN A 228 -4.22 -23.89 -7.06
N PRO A 229 -4.38 -23.63 -5.75
CA PRO A 229 -5.69 -23.56 -5.12
C PRO A 229 -6.62 -22.59 -5.84
N HIS A 230 -7.89 -22.98 -5.98
CA HIS A 230 -8.95 -22.19 -6.62
C HIS A 230 -8.75 -21.85 -8.10
N TYR A 231 -7.81 -22.49 -8.83
CA TYR A 231 -7.54 -22.16 -10.24
C TYR A 231 -8.79 -22.22 -11.14
N GLU A 232 -9.52 -23.33 -11.10
CA GLU A 232 -10.69 -23.52 -11.96
C GLU A 232 -11.85 -22.61 -11.52
N GLU A 233 -12.07 -22.49 -10.21
CA GLU A 233 -13.11 -21.64 -9.64
C GLU A 233 -12.88 -20.17 -9.96
N LEU A 234 -11.66 -19.66 -9.79
CA LEU A 234 -11.30 -18.27 -10.11
C LEU A 234 -11.50 -17.96 -11.58
N LEU A 235 -11.14 -18.87 -12.48
CA LEU A 235 -11.41 -18.70 -13.91
C LEU A 235 -12.92 -18.71 -14.20
N GLN A 236 -13.68 -19.60 -13.56
CA GLN A 236 -15.12 -19.66 -13.71
C GLN A 236 -15.79 -18.37 -13.23
N TRP A 237 -15.47 -17.91 -12.02
CA TRP A 237 -16.00 -16.68 -11.42
C TRP A 237 -15.56 -15.43 -12.21
N ASN A 238 -14.40 -15.48 -12.86
CA ASN A 238 -13.90 -14.42 -13.74
C ASN A 238 -14.36 -14.57 -15.21
N CYS A 239 -15.41 -15.35 -15.48
CA CYS A 239 -15.98 -15.56 -16.82
C CYS A 239 -14.95 -16.00 -17.88
N GLY A 240 -14.00 -16.85 -17.48
CA GLY A 240 -12.91 -17.35 -18.32
C GLY A 240 -11.81 -16.33 -18.63
N ARG A 241 -11.87 -15.11 -18.08
CA ARG A 241 -10.82 -14.11 -18.25
C ARG A 241 -9.58 -14.52 -17.48
N ARG A 242 -8.42 -14.43 -18.14
CA ARG A 242 -7.12 -14.75 -17.53
C ARG A 242 -6.51 -13.60 -16.74
N SER A 243 -7.00 -12.37 -16.91
CA SER A 243 -6.52 -11.21 -16.17
C SER A 243 -7.42 -10.94 -14.98
N PHE A 244 -6.82 -10.84 -13.80
CA PHE A 244 -7.49 -10.53 -12.53
C PHE A 244 -7.26 -9.08 -12.11
N ARG A 245 -6.73 -8.20 -12.97
CA ARG A 245 -6.47 -6.79 -12.62
C ARG A 245 -7.68 -6.04 -12.03
N HIS A 246 -8.90 -6.44 -12.37
CA HIS A 246 -10.14 -5.84 -11.90
C HIS A 246 -10.74 -6.53 -10.67
N TRP A 247 -10.10 -7.60 -10.18
CA TRP A 247 -10.58 -8.40 -9.06
C TRP A 247 -10.47 -7.59 -7.77
N LYS A 248 -11.59 -7.51 -7.04
CA LYS A 248 -11.75 -6.73 -5.81
C LYS A 248 -11.81 -7.65 -4.59
N ALA A 249 -12.51 -8.79 -4.74
CA ALA A 249 -12.75 -9.78 -3.71
C ALA A 249 -11.48 -10.47 -3.17
N ASN A 250 -11.62 -11.29 -2.11
CA ASN A 250 -10.58 -12.22 -1.68
C ASN A 250 -10.44 -13.41 -2.65
N ILE A 251 -9.60 -14.39 -2.30
CA ILE A 251 -9.33 -15.56 -3.16
C ILE A 251 -10.54 -16.48 -3.36
N ARG A 252 -11.54 -16.42 -2.48
CA ARG A 252 -12.79 -17.18 -2.58
C ARG A 252 -13.89 -16.41 -3.32
N GLY A 253 -13.57 -15.27 -3.91
CA GLY A 253 -14.54 -14.43 -4.63
C GLY A 253 -15.54 -13.74 -3.72
N VAL A 254 -15.20 -13.54 -2.44
CA VAL A 254 -16.02 -12.81 -1.47
C VAL A 254 -15.48 -11.40 -1.28
N ASP A 255 -16.36 -10.41 -1.36
CA ASP A 255 -16.02 -9.01 -1.16
C ASP A 255 -15.86 -8.72 0.33
N LEU A 256 -14.63 -8.55 0.78
CA LEU A 256 -14.33 -8.25 2.18
C LEU A 256 -14.92 -6.92 2.65
N GLY A 257 -15.22 -6.00 1.73
CA GLY A 257 -15.92 -4.74 2.02
C GLY A 257 -17.40 -4.94 2.36
N ASP A 258 -17.97 -6.12 2.09
CA ASP A 258 -19.37 -6.46 2.36
C ASP A 258 -19.49 -7.58 3.41
N GLN A 259 -18.53 -7.70 4.34
CA GLN A 259 -18.46 -8.82 5.28
C GLN A 259 -18.82 -8.49 6.73
N PHE A 260 -18.94 -7.21 7.12
CA PHE A 260 -19.10 -6.84 8.52
C PHE A 260 -20.58 -6.79 8.95
N PRO A 261 -20.91 -7.11 10.22
CA PRO A 261 -22.29 -7.22 10.70
C PRO A 261 -22.92 -5.84 10.98
N ALA A 262 -23.02 -5.02 9.93
CA ALA A 262 -23.71 -3.73 9.91
C ALA A 262 -24.81 -3.79 8.86
N HIS A 263 -25.99 -4.24 9.25
CA HIS A 263 -27.11 -4.50 8.33
C HIS A 263 -26.70 -5.36 7.11
N TRP A 264 -25.92 -6.41 7.37
CA TRP A 264 -25.34 -7.27 6.34
C TRP A 264 -26.40 -7.95 5.46
N GLU A 265 -27.50 -8.41 6.05
CA GLU A 265 -28.60 -9.04 5.30
C GLU A 265 -29.26 -8.05 4.32
N GLU A 266 -29.35 -6.76 4.70
CA GLU A 266 -29.84 -5.69 3.82
C GLU A 266 -28.85 -5.44 2.68
N GLU A 267 -27.54 -5.43 2.95
CA GLU A 267 -26.52 -5.26 1.90
C GLU A 267 -26.49 -6.45 0.94
N GLN A 268 -26.50 -7.67 1.47
CA GLN A 268 -26.51 -8.90 0.66
C GLN A 268 -27.71 -8.89 -0.31
N ALA A 269 -28.90 -8.53 0.19
CA ALA A 269 -30.10 -8.41 -0.62
C ALA A 269 -29.99 -7.30 -1.68
N ARG A 270 -29.36 -6.16 -1.34
CA ARG A 270 -29.16 -5.01 -2.24
C ARG A 270 -28.14 -5.30 -3.34
N ARG A 271 -27.04 -6.00 -3.03
CA ARG A 271 -26.02 -6.42 -4.01
C ARG A 271 -26.60 -7.42 -5.01
N GLY A 272 -27.38 -8.39 -4.52
CA GLY A 272 -28.03 -9.39 -5.36
C GLY A 272 -27.07 -10.32 -6.11
N VAL A 273 -25.82 -10.44 -5.65
CA VAL A 273 -24.81 -11.34 -6.24
C VAL A 273 -24.92 -12.70 -5.56
N PRO A 274 -25.30 -13.78 -6.28
CA PRO A 274 -25.73 -15.04 -5.66
C PRO A 274 -24.58 -15.96 -5.21
N GLY A 275 -23.33 -15.65 -5.58
CA GLY A 275 -22.19 -16.50 -5.29
C GLY A 275 -20.85 -15.81 -5.60
N PRO A 276 -19.73 -16.51 -5.35
CA PRO A 276 -18.39 -15.98 -5.58
C PRO A 276 -18.20 -15.29 -6.93
N ALA A 277 -17.62 -14.09 -6.89
CA ALA A 277 -17.47 -13.21 -8.04
C ALA A 277 -16.25 -12.29 -7.86
N PRO A 278 -15.81 -11.57 -8.92
CA PRO A 278 -14.73 -10.60 -8.79
C PRO A 278 -14.99 -9.48 -7.80
N ARG A 279 -16.25 -9.20 -7.44
CA ARG A 279 -16.69 -8.10 -6.58
C ARG A 279 -18.13 -8.31 -6.10
N ASP A 280 -18.52 -7.58 -5.05
CA ASP A 280 -19.90 -7.39 -4.58
C ASP A 280 -20.64 -8.67 -4.07
N TYR A 281 -19.97 -9.83 -3.99
CA TYR A 281 -20.52 -11.00 -3.31
C TYR A 281 -20.23 -10.93 -1.81
N SER A 282 -21.27 -10.77 -0.99
CA SER A 282 -21.15 -10.54 0.46
C SER A 282 -20.78 -11.77 1.30
N GLY A 283 -20.67 -12.95 0.68
CA GLY A 283 -20.40 -14.22 1.36
C GLY A 283 -21.65 -14.93 1.87
N PRO A 284 -21.49 -16.11 2.52
CA PRO A 284 -22.59 -16.89 3.08
C PRO A 284 -23.15 -16.35 4.40
N ALA A 285 -22.37 -15.57 5.17
CA ALA A 285 -22.74 -14.98 6.46
C ALA A 285 -21.78 -13.80 6.77
N PRO A 286 -22.13 -12.87 7.67
CA PRO A 286 -21.17 -11.87 8.13
C PRO A 286 -19.98 -12.54 8.81
N LEU A 287 -18.79 -11.98 8.58
CA LEU A 287 -17.49 -12.44 9.06
C LEU A 287 -17.17 -13.92 8.73
N SER A 288 -17.70 -14.44 7.62
CA SER A 288 -17.38 -15.80 7.15
C SER A 288 -15.95 -15.93 6.62
N GLU A 289 -15.39 -14.85 6.08
CA GLU A 289 -14.01 -14.82 5.60
C GLU A 289 -13.04 -14.51 6.74
N PRO A 290 -11.93 -15.27 6.85
CA PRO A 290 -10.99 -15.14 7.96
C PRO A 290 -10.33 -13.75 8.00
N GLU A 291 -10.14 -13.10 6.86
CA GLU A 291 -9.58 -11.75 6.77
C GLU A 291 -10.48 -10.71 7.47
N ALA A 292 -11.78 -10.72 7.16
CA ALA A 292 -12.74 -9.81 7.78
C ALA A 292 -12.96 -10.14 9.26
N ALA A 293 -13.03 -11.43 9.60
CA ALA A 293 -13.16 -11.89 10.99
C ALA A 293 -11.97 -11.45 11.85
N ALA A 294 -10.74 -11.52 11.34
CA ALA A 294 -9.53 -11.08 12.04
C ALA A 294 -9.55 -9.56 12.32
N LEU A 295 -9.96 -8.74 11.34
CA LEU A 295 -10.11 -7.29 11.53
C LEU A 295 -11.16 -6.94 12.59
N ALA A 296 -12.30 -7.64 12.57
CA ALA A 296 -13.35 -7.45 13.56
C ALA A 296 -12.87 -7.88 14.96
N ALA A 297 -12.19 -9.02 15.07
CA ALA A 297 -11.63 -9.52 16.33
C ALA A 297 -10.59 -8.57 16.93
N LEU A 298 -9.71 -7.98 16.10
CA LEU A 298 -8.74 -6.97 16.55
C LEU A 298 -9.45 -5.75 17.17
N ALA A 299 -10.47 -5.22 16.51
CA ALA A 299 -11.21 -4.05 17.00
C ALA A 299 -12.05 -4.36 18.24
N GLU A 300 -12.59 -5.57 18.39
CA GLU A 300 -13.26 -6.02 19.63
C GLU A 300 -12.25 -6.21 20.78
N GLN A 301 -11.06 -6.75 20.49
CA GLN A 301 -10.01 -6.97 21.50
C GLN A 301 -9.43 -5.66 22.03
N TYR A 302 -9.23 -4.68 21.14
CA TYR A 302 -8.73 -3.36 21.49
C TYR A 302 -9.68 -2.27 20.95
N PRO A 303 -10.78 -1.97 21.67
CA PRO A 303 -11.77 -0.99 21.22
C PRO A 303 -11.12 0.35 20.83
N GLY A 304 -11.35 0.76 19.58
CA GLY A 304 -10.78 1.97 19.00
C GLY A 304 -11.47 3.26 19.46
N ASP A 305 -10.74 4.36 19.52
CA ASP A 305 -11.31 5.71 19.57
C ASP A 305 -11.60 6.27 18.18
N ALA A 306 -10.94 5.73 17.15
CA ALA A 306 -11.23 6.01 15.76
C ALA A 306 -10.79 4.86 14.84
N ALA A 307 -11.36 4.81 13.65
CA ALA A 307 -10.98 3.85 12.62
C ALA A 307 -10.84 4.51 11.23
N VAL A 308 -9.89 4.04 10.44
CA VAL A 308 -9.70 4.41 9.04
C VAL A 308 -9.56 3.15 8.19
N SER A 309 -10.44 2.99 7.21
CA SER A 309 -10.33 1.98 6.15
C SER A 309 -9.80 2.67 4.90
N LEU A 310 -8.57 2.36 4.49
CA LEU A 310 -7.97 2.92 3.28
C LEU A 310 -8.40 2.10 2.06
N HIS A 311 -8.99 2.79 1.10
CA HIS A 311 -9.48 2.28 -0.18
C HIS A 311 -8.93 3.14 -1.32
N SER A 312 -9.23 2.76 -2.55
CA SER A 312 -9.12 3.66 -3.69
C SER A 312 -10.29 3.37 -4.65
N GLN A 313 -10.90 4.34 -5.32
CA GLN A 313 -10.42 5.68 -5.59
C GLN A 313 -11.57 6.70 -5.61
N GLY A 314 -11.24 7.98 -5.44
CA GLY A 314 -12.19 9.07 -5.58
C GLY A 314 -11.73 10.41 -4.99
N GLY A 315 -10.69 10.42 -4.15
CA GLY A 315 -10.31 11.62 -3.39
C GLY A 315 -11.35 12.00 -2.35
N GLU A 316 -11.93 10.99 -1.68
CA GLU A 316 -13.13 11.13 -0.83
C GLU A 316 -12.93 10.54 0.56
N ILE A 317 -13.60 11.14 1.55
CA ILE A 317 -13.59 10.70 2.94
C ILE A 317 -15.04 10.53 3.39
N TYR A 318 -15.50 9.30 3.46
CA TYR A 318 -16.82 8.93 3.96
C TYR A 318 -16.79 8.75 5.48
N TRP A 319 -17.72 9.37 6.21
CA TRP A 319 -17.59 9.53 7.68
C TRP A 319 -18.83 9.21 8.51
N ASN A 320 -20.01 9.04 7.90
CA ASN A 320 -21.27 8.79 8.61
C ASN A 320 -21.75 7.34 8.44
N TYR A 321 -22.67 6.90 9.28
CA TYR A 321 -23.41 5.64 9.08
C TYR A 321 -24.75 5.64 9.81
N ARG A 322 -25.87 5.76 9.08
CA ARG A 322 -27.25 5.66 9.59
C ARG A 322 -27.56 6.47 10.86
N GLY A 323 -26.88 7.59 11.09
CA GLY A 323 -27.04 8.41 12.30
C GLY A 323 -26.43 7.77 13.55
N TYR A 324 -25.62 6.74 13.39
CA TYR A 324 -24.86 6.10 14.46
C TYR A 324 -23.51 6.77 14.71
N GLU A 325 -23.05 7.59 13.76
CA GLU A 325 -21.82 8.38 13.89
C GLU A 325 -21.91 9.40 15.03
N PRO A 326 -20.84 9.56 15.82
CA PRO A 326 -20.78 10.61 16.83
C PRO A 326 -20.88 12.02 16.23
N PRO A 327 -21.46 13.01 16.93
CA PRO A 327 -21.61 14.37 16.42
C PRO A 327 -20.31 15.04 15.94
N GLU A 328 -19.18 14.69 16.55
CA GLU A 328 -17.86 15.19 16.20
C GLU A 328 -17.34 14.70 14.84
N SER A 329 -17.88 13.60 14.30
CA SER A 329 -17.40 12.92 13.09
C SER A 329 -17.41 13.84 11.88
N LYS A 330 -18.45 14.69 11.74
CA LYS A 330 -18.56 15.69 10.68
C LYS A 330 -17.45 16.73 10.76
N GLY A 331 -17.18 17.23 11.97
CA GLY A 331 -16.11 18.21 12.21
C GLY A 331 -14.73 17.61 11.97
N TRP A 332 -14.55 16.33 12.28
CA TRP A 332 -13.31 15.61 12.00
C TRP A 332 -13.13 15.42 10.50
N ALA A 333 -14.14 14.90 9.79
CA ALA A 333 -14.09 14.71 8.34
C ALA A 333 -13.74 16.01 7.59
N ALA A 334 -14.30 17.15 7.99
CA ALA A 334 -13.97 18.45 7.43
C ALA A 334 -12.49 18.84 7.62
N ARG A 335 -11.88 18.50 8.76
CA ARG A 335 -10.45 18.73 9.02
C ARG A 335 -9.57 17.80 8.21
N LEU A 336 -9.96 16.53 8.06
CA LEU A 336 -9.21 15.57 7.23
C LEU A 336 -9.23 16.01 5.76
N ALA A 337 -10.41 16.39 5.25
CA ALA A 337 -10.60 16.99 3.93
C ALA A 337 -9.73 18.23 3.72
N ALA A 338 -9.69 19.14 4.71
CA ALA A 338 -8.83 20.33 4.63
C ALA A 338 -7.32 20.00 4.65
N ALA A 339 -6.92 18.91 5.30
CA ALA A 339 -5.52 18.49 5.40
C ALA A 339 -5.02 17.84 4.10
N SER A 340 -5.84 17.03 3.42
CA SER A 340 -5.43 16.31 2.22
C SER A 340 -5.91 16.91 0.90
N GLY A 341 -6.87 17.84 0.94
CA GLY A 341 -7.56 18.31 -0.26
C GLY A 341 -8.69 17.40 -0.74
N TYR A 342 -9.02 16.34 0.01
CA TYR A 342 -10.10 15.42 -0.32
C TYR A 342 -11.47 15.99 0.04
N ARG A 343 -12.52 15.37 -0.48
CA ARG A 343 -13.90 15.76 -0.17
C ARG A 343 -14.45 14.92 0.98
N ALA A 344 -14.92 15.58 2.05
CA ALA A 344 -15.73 14.91 3.06
C ALA A 344 -17.13 14.62 2.51
N VAL A 345 -17.56 13.36 2.52
CA VAL A 345 -18.82 12.91 1.92
C VAL A 345 -19.69 12.22 2.97
N GLU A 346 -20.94 12.67 3.06
CA GLU A 346 -22.00 11.96 3.77
C GLU A 346 -22.68 11.01 2.78
N LEU A 347 -22.75 9.72 3.12
CA LEU A 347 -23.25 8.66 2.26
C LEU A 347 -24.50 8.02 2.86
N ASN A 348 -25.44 7.65 1.97
CA ASN A 348 -26.61 6.86 2.29
C ASN A 348 -26.61 5.59 1.43
N GLY A 349 -27.12 4.48 1.96
CA GLY A 349 -27.24 3.23 1.20
C GLY A 349 -25.93 2.45 1.02
N SER A 350 -25.02 2.56 1.98
CA SER A 350 -23.86 1.68 2.16
C SER A 350 -24.02 0.99 3.50
N ASP A 351 -23.79 -0.32 3.54
CA ASP A 351 -23.88 -1.17 4.71
C ASP A 351 -22.77 -2.25 4.62
N ALA A 352 -22.58 -3.03 5.68
CA ALA A 352 -21.61 -4.13 5.78
C ALA A 352 -20.12 -3.78 5.64
N GLY A 353 -19.75 -2.52 5.43
CA GLY A 353 -18.36 -2.05 5.43
C GLY A 353 -17.72 -2.03 6.82
N TYR A 354 -16.39 -2.07 6.87
CA TYR A 354 -15.64 -1.98 8.13
C TYR A 354 -15.98 -0.68 8.89
N LYS A 355 -16.02 0.46 8.19
CA LYS A 355 -16.44 1.75 8.76
C LYS A 355 -17.84 1.68 9.35
N ASP A 356 -18.79 1.13 8.59
CA ASP A 356 -20.20 1.05 8.98
C ASP A 356 -20.36 0.25 10.27
N TRP A 357 -19.75 -0.92 10.32
CA TRP A 357 -19.71 -1.76 11.51
C TRP A 357 -19.01 -1.11 12.69
N PHE A 358 -17.84 -0.50 12.48
CA PHE A 358 -17.11 0.17 13.54
C PHE A 358 -17.95 1.29 14.18
N ILE A 359 -18.55 2.14 13.35
CA ILE A 359 -19.43 3.22 13.82
C ILE A 359 -20.64 2.66 14.58
N GLN A 360 -21.33 1.67 14.02
CA GLN A 360 -22.51 1.05 14.64
C GLN A 360 -22.18 0.41 15.99
N ARG A 361 -21.07 -0.33 16.04
CA ARG A 361 -20.66 -1.17 17.17
C ARG A 361 -20.06 -0.36 18.31
N PHE A 362 -19.13 0.53 18.01
CA PHE A 362 -18.35 1.24 19.03
C PHE A 362 -18.85 2.65 19.30
N ARG A 363 -19.69 3.22 18.42
CA ARG A 363 -20.14 4.62 18.53
C ARG A 363 -18.97 5.60 18.60
N LYS A 364 -18.02 5.37 17.71
CA LYS A 364 -16.78 6.13 17.58
C LYS A 364 -16.59 6.58 16.13
N PRO A 365 -15.86 7.67 15.87
CA PRO A 365 -15.63 8.14 14.51
C PRO A 365 -14.93 7.09 13.64
N GLY A 366 -15.48 6.82 12.47
CA GLY A 366 -14.93 5.89 11.49
C GLY A 366 -14.89 6.54 10.11
N PHE A 367 -13.85 6.25 9.34
CA PHE A 367 -13.65 6.84 8.03
C PHE A 367 -13.31 5.79 6.98
N THR A 368 -13.91 5.89 5.81
CA THR A 368 -13.47 5.22 4.58
C THR A 368 -12.80 6.30 3.75
N VAL A 369 -11.53 6.12 3.44
CA VAL A 369 -10.73 7.09 2.68
C VAL A 369 -10.42 6.48 1.33
N GLU A 370 -11.01 7.04 0.27
CA GLU A 370 -10.79 6.64 -1.12
C GLU A 370 -9.64 7.44 -1.73
N LEU A 371 -8.43 6.86 -1.73
CA LEU A 371 -7.21 7.49 -2.20
C LEU A 371 -7.18 7.65 -3.73
N GLY A 372 -6.58 8.75 -4.20
CA GLY A 372 -6.31 8.99 -5.62
C GLY A 372 -7.58 9.11 -6.49
N ILE A 373 -7.37 9.30 -7.79
CA ILE A 373 -8.45 9.46 -8.78
C ILE A 373 -8.13 8.60 -10.02
N GLY A 374 -9.12 7.89 -10.57
CA GLY A 374 -8.98 7.14 -11.81
C GLY A 374 -9.67 5.77 -11.79
N LYS A 375 -8.92 4.72 -12.14
CA LYS A 375 -9.45 3.35 -12.22
C LYS A 375 -8.45 2.38 -11.62
N ASN A 376 -8.92 1.55 -10.68
CA ASN A 376 -8.07 0.54 -10.04
C ASN A 376 -7.60 -0.56 -11.01
N PRO A 377 -6.38 -1.09 -10.81
CA PRO A 377 -5.36 -0.57 -9.89
C PRO A 377 -4.83 0.78 -10.38
N LEU A 378 -4.72 1.76 -9.47
CA LEU A 378 -4.18 3.07 -9.79
C LEU A 378 -2.72 2.96 -10.28
N PRO A 379 -2.23 3.91 -11.11
CA PRO A 379 -0.86 3.86 -11.60
C PRO A 379 0.13 4.14 -10.47
N LEU A 380 1.30 3.49 -10.54
CA LEU A 380 2.39 3.69 -9.58
C LEU A 380 2.88 5.14 -9.48
N ALA A 381 2.70 5.94 -10.54
CA ALA A 381 3.07 7.35 -10.55
C ALA A 381 2.30 8.17 -9.50
N ASP A 382 1.12 7.73 -9.08
CA ASP A 382 0.28 8.43 -8.11
C ASP A 382 0.69 8.11 -6.65
N PHE A 383 1.64 7.18 -6.45
CA PHE A 383 2.02 6.71 -5.11
C PHE A 383 2.52 7.83 -4.20
N GLU A 384 3.39 8.71 -4.68
CA GLU A 384 4.00 9.74 -3.83
C GLU A 384 2.96 10.72 -3.28
N ASP A 385 2.04 11.16 -4.14
CA ASP A 385 0.92 12.03 -3.75
C ASP A 385 -0.02 11.32 -2.77
N MET A 386 -0.45 10.09 -3.09
CA MET A 386 -1.32 9.31 -2.20
C MET A 386 -0.69 8.99 -0.85
N ALA A 387 0.62 8.73 -0.80
CA ALA A 387 1.34 8.46 0.44
C ALA A 387 1.41 9.72 1.32
N LEU A 388 1.65 10.89 0.72
CA LEU A 388 1.62 12.17 1.43
C LEU A 388 0.22 12.46 1.98
N GLU A 389 -0.81 12.34 1.15
CA GLU A 389 -2.22 12.57 1.53
C GLU A 389 -2.66 11.62 2.66
N THR A 390 -2.31 10.34 2.57
CA THR A 390 -2.54 9.35 3.63
C THR A 390 -1.91 9.81 4.94
N GLY A 391 -0.64 10.24 4.89
CA GLY A 391 0.05 10.75 6.07
C GLY A 391 -0.62 11.99 6.65
N LEU A 392 -1.07 12.94 5.82
CA LEU A 392 -1.72 14.17 6.28
C LEU A 392 -3.04 13.88 6.99
N ILE A 393 -3.82 12.93 6.47
CA ILE A 393 -5.06 12.45 7.09
C ILE A 393 -4.77 11.82 8.45
N LEU A 394 -3.86 10.85 8.51
CA LEU A 394 -3.54 10.14 9.76
C LEU A 394 -2.88 11.08 10.77
N GLY A 395 -1.99 11.96 10.34
CA GLY A 395 -1.35 12.98 11.18
C GLY A 395 -2.35 13.99 11.75
N ALA A 396 -3.38 14.37 10.99
CA ALA A 396 -4.46 15.21 11.47
C ALA A 396 -5.29 14.52 12.57
N ILE A 397 -5.59 13.23 12.41
CA ILE A 397 -6.25 12.41 13.45
C ILE A 397 -5.39 12.38 14.73
N LEU A 398 -4.12 12.01 14.61
CA LEU A 398 -3.24 11.85 15.77
C LEU A 398 -2.95 13.17 16.51
N SER A 399 -3.06 14.32 15.83
CA SER A 399 -2.71 15.63 16.41
C SER A 399 -3.88 16.40 17.02
N ASN A 400 -5.04 16.37 16.36
CA ASN A 400 -6.07 17.41 16.55
C ASN A 400 -7.33 16.90 17.22
N LEU A 401 -7.37 15.62 17.53
CA LEU A 401 -8.51 14.98 18.15
C LEU A 401 -8.21 14.91 19.64
N LYS A 402 -8.71 15.91 20.37
CA LYS A 402 -8.67 16.00 21.83
C LYS A 402 -10.03 15.64 22.40
#